data_AF-A0AAD9MY63-F1
#
_entry.id   AF-A0AAD9MY63-F1
#
_cell.length_a   1.000
_cell.length_b   1.000
_cell.length_c   1.000
_cell.angle_alpha   90.00
_cell.angle_beta   90.00
_cell.angle_gamma   90.00
#
_symmetry.space_group_name_H-M   'P 1'
#
loop_
_entity.id
_entity.type
_entity.pdbx_description
1 polymer ?
#
loop_
_entity_poly.entity_id
_entity_poly.type
_entity_poly.pdbx_seq_one_letter_code
_entity_poly.pdbx_strand_id
1 'polypeptide(L)'
;MAQGLPFKQIIVVALQGFNSNEHRTDTGLPQGSILGPTLFNALVIIILKQTVTIGTKLHAYADDLVLVSNGRDPLRKDATSPSPTDDRCRKP
;
A
#
# COMPACT_ATOMS: atom_id res chain seq x y z
N MET A 1 -21.35 14.60 -15.32
CA MET A 1 -19.94 14.52 -15.78
C MET A 1 -19.21 15.73 -15.21
N ALA A 2 -18.70 15.63 -13.98
CA ALA A 2 -17.97 16.73 -13.35
C ALA A 2 -16.54 16.72 -13.91
N GLN A 3 -16.20 17.71 -14.74
CA GLN A 3 -14.84 17.91 -15.17
C GLN A 3 -14.05 18.44 -13.96
N GLY A 4 -13.20 17.60 -13.38
CA GLY A 4 -12.32 18.01 -12.30
C GLY A 4 -11.43 19.15 -12.79
N LEU A 5 -11.39 20.26 -12.06
CA LEU A 5 -10.43 21.33 -12.32
C LEU A 5 -9.02 20.72 -12.28
N PRO A 6 -8.14 20.99 -13.26
CA PRO A 6 -6.75 20.57 -13.16
C PRO A 6 -6.12 21.29 -11.96
N PHE A 7 -5.78 20.51 -10.93
CA PHE A 7 -5.06 21.00 -9.76
C PHE A 7 -3.67 21.43 -10.21
N LYS A 8 -3.50 22.73 -10.48
CA LYS A 8 -2.30 23.26 -11.10
C LYS A 8 -1.28 23.58 -10.01
N GLN A 9 -0.31 22.71 -9.81
CA GLN A 9 0.78 22.92 -8.86
C GLN A 9 1.99 23.56 -9.54
N ILE A 10 2.48 24.67 -8.97
CA ILE A 10 3.66 25.39 -9.43
C ILE A 10 4.70 25.36 -8.31
N ILE A 11 5.92 24.98 -8.64
CA ILE A 11 7.07 24.94 -7.73
C ILE A 11 8.04 26.05 -8.13
N VAL A 12 8.47 26.81 -7.13
CA VAL A 12 9.55 27.79 -7.23
C VAL A 12 10.53 27.48 -6.11
N VAL A 13 11.82 27.42 -6.45
CA VAL A 13 12.90 27.17 -5.50
C VAL A 13 13.60 28.49 -5.22
N ALA A 14 13.61 28.92 -3.96
CA ALA A 14 14.32 30.11 -3.51
C ALA A 14 15.64 29.72 -2.84
N LEU A 15 16.77 30.18 -3.37
CA LEU A 15 18.11 29.95 -2.81
C LEU A 15 18.86 31.28 -2.75
N GLN A 16 19.33 31.65 -1.56
CA GLN A 16 20.14 32.86 -1.33
C GLN A 16 19.51 34.16 -1.88
N GLY A 17 18.18 34.27 -1.85
CA GLY A 17 17.45 35.44 -2.34
C GLY A 17 17.16 35.43 -3.85
N PHE A 18 17.64 34.42 -4.58
CA PHE A 18 17.30 34.20 -5.98
C PHE A 18 16.22 33.13 -6.09
N ASN A 19 15.20 33.40 -6.91
CA ASN A 19 14.14 32.46 -7.23
C ASN A 19 14.44 31.75 -8.54
N SER A 20 14.15 30.45 -8.62
CA SER A 20 14.11 29.72 -9.88
C SER A 20 12.94 30.18 -10.74
N ASN A 21 12.94 29.78 -12.01
CA ASN A 21 11.74 29.87 -12.83
C ASN A 21 10.62 28.98 -12.24
N GLU A 22 9.38 29.36 -12.52
CA GLU A 22 8.21 28.56 -12.20
C GLU A 22 8.24 27.23 -12.96
N HIS A 23 8.14 26.12 -12.23
CA HIS A 23 8.00 24.80 -12.81
C HIS A 23 6.63 24.22 -12.47
N ARG A 24 5.93 23.72 -13.49
CA ARG A 24 4.62 23.09 -13.30
C ARG A 24 4.81 21.60 -13.06
N THR A 25 4.12 21.08 -12.05
CA THR A 25 4.11 19.66 -11.74
C THR A 25 2.70 19.13 -11.79
N ASP A 26 2.48 18.11 -12.60
CA ASP A 26 1.18 17.43 -12.73
C ASP A 26 1.08 16.20 -11.81
N THR A 27 2.18 15.84 -11.14
CA THR A 27 2.29 14.65 -10.29
C THR A 27 3.01 14.94 -8.98
N GLY A 28 2.71 14.11 -7.98
CA GLY A 28 3.35 14.16 -6.66
C GLY A 28 2.74 15.21 -5.73
N LEU A 29 3.38 15.37 -4.57
CA LEU A 29 3.05 16.36 -3.57
C LEU A 29 4.33 17.11 -3.18
N PRO A 30 4.27 18.43 -2.95
CA PRO A 30 5.45 19.21 -2.63
C PRO A 30 5.94 18.83 -1.24
N GLN A 31 7.22 18.50 -1.15
CA GLN A 31 7.88 18.18 0.10
C GLN A 31 7.84 19.40 1.03
N GLY A 32 7.48 19.18 2.30
CA GLY A 32 7.32 20.25 3.27
C GLY A 32 5.95 20.93 3.24
N SER A 33 5.01 20.46 2.40
CA SER A 33 3.62 20.92 2.51
C SER A 33 2.92 20.35 3.74
N ILE A 34 2.12 21.20 4.39
CA ILE A 34 1.33 20.83 5.57
C ILE A 34 0.30 19.74 5.23
N LEU A 35 -0.30 19.79 4.04
CA LEU A 35 -1.31 18.84 3.59
C LEU A 35 -0.73 17.60 2.89
N GLY A 36 0.54 17.62 2.49
CA GLY A 36 1.18 16.52 1.77
C GLY A 36 1.06 15.18 2.50
N PRO A 37 1.45 15.08 3.78
CA PRO A 37 1.34 13.84 4.55
C PRO A 37 -0.10 13.31 4.65
N THR A 38 -1.09 14.20 4.82
CA THR A 38 -2.50 13.82 4.93
C THR A 38 -3.03 13.23 3.61
N LEU A 39 -2.71 13.87 2.48
CA LEU A 39 -3.12 13.38 1.16
C LEU A 39 -2.44 12.04 0.82
N PHE A 40 -1.17 11.90 1.19
CA PHE A 40 -0.45 10.64 1.02
C PHE A 40 -1.09 9.51 1.84
N ASN A 41 -1.41 9.76 3.11
CA ASN A 41 -2.08 8.77 3.95
C ASN A 41 -3.45 8.37 3.40
N ALA A 42 -4.21 9.32 2.84
CA ALA A 42 -5.50 9.03 2.20
C ALA A 42 -5.34 8.08 0.99
N LEU A 43 -4.32 8.32 0.15
CA LEU A 43 -3.98 7.42 -0.96
C LEU A 43 -3.60 6.03 -0.45
N VAL A 44 -2.73 5.94 0.55
CA VAL A 44 -2.30 4.67 1.13
C VAL A 44 -3.50 3.89 1.65
N ILE A 45 -4.42 4.51 2.39
CA ILE A 45 -5.65 3.85 2.89
C ILE A 45 -6.47 3.21 1.76
N ILE A 46 -6.58 3.86 0.61
CA ILE A 46 -7.30 3.30 -0.55
C ILE A 46 -6.59 2.04 -1.06
N ILE A 47 -5.27 2.06 -1.15
CA ILE A 47 -4.45 0.92 -1.58
C ILE A 47 -4.57 -0.24 -0.57
N LEU A 48 -4.54 0.05 0.74
CA LEU A 48 -4.70 -0.97 1.78
C LEU A 48 -6.06 -1.66 1.64
N LYS A 49 -7.15 -0.91 1.42
CA LYS A 49 -8.50 -1.49 1.28
C LYS A 49 -8.63 -2.47 0.12
N GLN A 50 -7.87 -2.29 -0.97
CA GLN A 50 -7.93 -3.14 -2.15
C GLN A 50 -7.14 -4.45 -2.00
N THR A 51 -6.15 -4.49 -1.10
CA THR A 51 -5.09 -5.53 -1.11
C THR A 51 -5.21 -6.59 0.00
N VAL A 52 -6.11 -6.40 0.98
CA VAL A 52 -6.21 -7.35 2.11
C VAL A 52 -6.99 -8.60 1.70
N THR A 53 -6.26 -9.69 1.44
CA THR A 53 -6.79 -11.05 1.36
C THR A 53 -7.07 -11.61 2.77
N ILE A 54 -8.04 -12.53 2.87
CA ILE A 54 -8.45 -13.14 4.14
C ILE A 54 -7.25 -13.82 4.82
N GLY A 55 -6.95 -13.44 6.06
CA GLY A 55 -5.85 -14.01 6.85
C GLY A 55 -4.55 -13.19 6.85
N THR A 56 -4.52 -12.04 6.17
CA THR A 56 -3.40 -11.08 6.21
C THR A 56 -3.72 -9.88 7.11
N LYS A 57 -2.71 -9.41 7.84
CA LYS A 57 -2.74 -8.13 8.58
C LYS A 57 -1.80 -7.16 7.89
N LEU A 58 -2.25 -5.92 7.73
CA LEU A 58 -1.49 -4.89 7.03
C LEU A 58 -1.31 -3.70 7.98
N HIS A 59 -0.06 -3.29 8.18
CA HIS A 59 0.31 -2.11 8.94
C HIS A 59 0.99 -1.13 8.00
N ALA A 60 0.56 0.13 8.00
CA ALA A 60 1.17 1.18 7.20
C ALA A 60 1.48 2.39 8.08
N TYR A 61 2.63 3.01 7.87
CA TYR A 61 3.04 4.23 8.54
C TYR A 61 3.84 5.10 7.57
N ALA A 62 3.32 6.28 7.23
CA ALA A 62 3.90 7.08 6.15
C ALA A 62 4.14 6.20 4.91
N ASP A 63 5.37 6.17 4.39
CA ASP A 63 5.81 5.37 3.25
C ASP A 63 6.13 3.89 3.58
N ASP A 64 6.21 3.52 4.87
CA ASP A 64 6.48 2.15 5.30
C ASP A 64 5.21 1.29 5.29
N LEU A 65 5.31 0.09 4.70
CA LEU A 65 4.24 -0.91 4.66
C LEU A 65 4.73 -2.28 5.14
N VAL A 66 4.01 -2.88 6.08
CA VAL A 66 4.29 -4.23 6.61
C VAL A 66 3.07 -5.12 6.39
N LEU A 67 3.25 -6.15 5.57
CA LEU A 67 2.27 -7.22 5.35
C LEU A 67 2.64 -8.44 6.19
N VAL A 68 1.76 -8.81 7.11
CA VAL A 68 1.87 -10.02 7.93
C VAL A 68 0.87 -11.04 7.42
N SER A 69 1.36 -12.12 6.83
CA SER A 69 0.53 -13.24 6.38
C SER A 69 0.67 -14.41 7.32
N ASN A 70 -0.44 -14.86 7.90
CA ASN A 70 -0.48 -16.14 8.59
C ASN A 70 -0.84 -17.19 7.54
N GLY A 71 0.12 -18.04 7.13
CA GLY A 71 -0.03 -19.08 6.09
C GLY A 71 -1.08 -20.17 6.35
N ARG A 72 -2.00 -19.96 7.30
CA ARG A 72 -3.22 -20.74 7.43
C ARG A 72 -4.22 -20.17 6.44
N ASP A 73 -4.13 -20.66 5.21
CA ASP A 73 -5.15 -20.46 4.20
C ASP A 73 -6.51 -20.87 4.80
N PRO A 74 -7.46 -19.94 5.03
CA PRO A 74 -8.79 -20.31 5.52
C PRO A 74 -9.55 -21.13 4.47
N LEU A 75 -9.16 -21.03 3.19
CA LEU A 75 -9.73 -21.76 2.06
C LEU A 75 -9.11 -23.15 1.83
N ARG A 76 -7.97 -23.47 2.47
CA ARG A 76 -7.32 -24.80 2.32
C ARG A 76 -7.82 -25.84 3.33
N LYS A 77 -8.89 -25.56 4.07
CA LYS A 77 -9.45 -26.53 5.03
C LYS A 77 -10.40 -27.57 4.40
N ASP A 78 -10.72 -27.47 3.12
CA ASP A 78 -11.68 -28.39 2.47
C ASP A 78 -11.03 -29.42 1.51
N ALA A 79 -9.69 -29.53 1.46
CA ALA A 79 -9.02 -30.50 0.59
C ALA A 79 -8.34 -31.66 1.33
N THR A 80 -8.52 -31.81 2.65
CA THR A 80 -7.95 -32.94 3.39
C THR A 80 -8.81 -33.33 4.59
N SER A 81 -9.88 -34.08 4.34
CA SER A 81 -10.32 -35.11 5.27
C SER A 81 -9.81 -36.48 4.78
N PRO A 82 -9.63 -37.46 5.68
CA PRO A 82 -8.57 -38.45 5.61
C PRO A 82 -8.94 -39.68 4.77
N SER A 83 -8.05 -40.12 3.87
CA SER A 83 -8.11 -41.49 3.35
C SER A 83 -7.41 -42.44 4.34
N PRO A 84 -8.08 -43.47 4.84
CA PRO A 84 -7.48 -44.48 5.71
C PRO A 84 -6.64 -45.48 4.92
N THR A 85 -5.63 -46.06 5.60
CA THR A 85 -4.75 -47.19 5.21
C THR A 85 -3.53 -46.90 4.32
N ASP A 86 -2.34 -46.84 4.93
CA ASP A 86 -1.21 -47.66 4.44
C ASP A 86 -0.36 -48.13 5.63
N ASP A 87 -0.50 -49.42 5.90
CA ASP A 87 0.10 -50.21 6.96
C ASP A 87 1.49 -50.72 6.53
N ARG A 88 2.40 -49.79 6.17
CA ARG A 88 3.77 -50.16 5.78
C ARG A 88 4.79 -49.11 6.21
N CYS A 89 5.37 -49.31 7.38
CA CYS A 89 6.79 -49.69 7.45
C CYS A 89 7.16 -49.98 8.91
N ARG A 90 7.26 -51.27 9.20
CA ARG A 90 7.90 -51.83 10.38
C ARG A 90 9.40 -51.49 10.33
N LYS A 91 9.96 -51.13 11.48
CA LYS A 91 11.39 -50.96 11.78
C LYS A 91 12.29 -52.05 11.16
N PRO A 92 13.58 -51.74 10.92
CA PRO A 92 14.61 -51.89 11.99
C PRO A 92 15.05 -50.57 12.62
#